data_AF-A0A368DWW6-F1
#
_entry.id   AF-A0A368DWW6-F1
#
_cell.length_a   1.000
_cell.length_b   1.000
_cell.length_c   1.000
_cell.angle_alpha   90.00
_cell.angle_beta   90.00
_cell.angle_gamma   90.00
#
_symmetry.space_group_name_H-M   'P 1'
#
loop_
_entity.id
_entity.type
_entity.pdbx_description
1 polymer ?
#
loop_
_entity_poly.entity_id
_entity_poly.type
_entity_poly.pdbx_seq_one_letter_code
_entity_poly.pdbx_strand_id
1 'polypeptide(L)'
;MLLVVSLMMGQGKKPDLIINGNASHVAARQLDGSFMIISKTKNSFVPSRWLLSAGDDRKAKEVQKVCVKAACYLPIKDKRLAVVYKSSAIAEACIKADMVILATRNKKTFSCPLVFHRKMSKPGETLFYEFKIGSDVPTHYAGGLKNKKRIWLN
;
A
#
# COMPACT_ATOMS: atom_id res chain seq x y z
N MET A 1 26.15 -19.36 -35.67
CA MET A 1 26.42 -18.97 -34.26
C MET A 1 25.34 -17.98 -33.83
N LEU A 2 24.25 -18.45 -33.23
CA LEU A 2 23.14 -17.59 -32.77
C LEU A 2 23.50 -17.01 -31.39
N LEU A 3 23.70 -15.69 -31.32
CA LEU A 3 23.79 -14.95 -30.07
C LEU A 3 22.37 -14.77 -29.51
N VAL A 4 21.94 -15.68 -28.64
CA VAL A 4 20.75 -15.48 -27.82
C VAL A 4 21.13 -14.52 -26.69
N VAL A 5 20.99 -13.21 -26.95
CA VAL A 5 21.09 -12.19 -25.89
C VAL A 5 19.80 -12.26 -25.10
N SER A 6 19.79 -13.06 -24.02
CA SER A 6 18.75 -12.96 -23.01
C SER A 6 18.86 -11.57 -22.38
N LEU A 7 17.93 -10.69 -22.73
CA LEU A 7 17.63 -9.48 -21.97
C LEU A 7 17.21 -9.94 -20.57
N MET A 8 18.18 -10.10 -19.68
CA MET A 8 17.96 -10.08 -18.24
C MET A 8 17.55 -8.65 -17.88
N MET A 9 16.32 -8.28 -18.24
CA MET A 9 15.65 -7.12 -17.67
C MET A 9 15.70 -7.34 -16.17
N GLY A 10 16.56 -6.57 -15.50
CA GLY A 10 16.78 -6.69 -14.07
C GLY A 10 15.42 -6.73 -13.38
N GLN A 11 15.11 -7.86 -12.75
CA GLN A 11 13.92 -7.98 -11.93
C GLN A 11 14.16 -7.13 -10.68
N GLY A 12 13.98 -5.81 -10.82
CA GLY A 12 13.95 -4.90 -9.69
C GLY A 12 12.95 -5.44 -8.67
N LYS A 13 13.31 -5.37 -7.38
CA LYS A 13 12.47 -5.89 -6.30
C LYS A 13 11.03 -5.41 -6.46
N LYS A 14 10.09 -6.36 -6.50
CA LYS A 14 8.66 -6.07 -6.63
C LYS A 14 8.14 -5.52 -5.28
N PRO A 15 7.38 -4.41 -5.26
CA PRO A 15 6.79 -3.90 -4.03
C PRO A 15 5.81 -4.89 -3.44
N ASP A 16 5.78 -4.95 -2.11
CA ASP A 16 4.75 -5.64 -1.35
C ASP A 16 3.56 -4.75 -1.06
N LEU A 17 3.77 -3.44 -0.98
CA LEU A 17 2.72 -2.44 -0.75
C LEU A 17 2.99 -1.21 -1.61
N ILE A 18 1.95 -0.77 -2.32
CA ILE A 18 1.94 0.45 -3.12
C ILE A 18 0.84 1.36 -2.59
N ILE A 19 1.17 2.63 -2.36
CA ILE A 19 0.23 3.64 -1.87
C ILE A 19 0.33 4.85 -2.78
N ASN A 20 -0.77 5.28 -3.40
CA ASN A 20 -0.76 6.57 -4.08
C ASN A 20 -0.74 7.72 -3.06
N GLY A 21 -0.28 8.92 -3.43
CA GLY A 21 0.09 9.95 -2.44
C GLY A 21 -1.00 10.44 -1.48
N ASN A 22 -2.28 10.17 -1.76
CA ASN A 22 -3.39 10.46 -0.84
C ASN A 22 -4.04 9.20 -0.23
N ALA A 23 -3.45 8.02 -0.46
CA ALA A 23 -3.96 6.70 -0.15
C ALA A 23 -5.41 6.45 -0.61
N SER A 24 -5.85 7.11 -1.69
CA SER A 24 -7.13 6.79 -2.33
C SER A 24 -7.08 5.43 -3.04
N HIS A 25 -5.88 4.90 -3.30
CA HIS A 25 -5.64 3.55 -3.79
C HIS A 25 -4.46 2.96 -3.01
N VAL A 26 -4.63 1.71 -2.59
CA VAL A 26 -3.62 0.93 -1.87
C VAL A 26 -3.60 -0.47 -2.46
N ALA A 27 -2.46 -0.91 -2.97
CA ALA A 27 -2.27 -2.27 -3.46
C ALA A 27 -1.34 -3.04 -2.54
N ALA A 28 -1.70 -4.26 -2.19
CA ALA A 28 -0.88 -5.14 -1.38
C ALA A 28 -0.69 -6.48 -2.08
N ARG A 29 0.57 -6.91 -2.13
CA ARG A 29 0.97 -8.18 -2.69
C ARG A 29 0.61 -9.30 -1.71
N GLN A 30 -0.09 -10.29 -2.23
CA GLN A 30 -0.50 -11.47 -1.51
C GLN A 30 0.61 -12.53 -1.53
N LEU A 31 0.46 -13.59 -0.75
CA LEU A 31 1.45 -14.68 -0.68
C LEU A 31 1.66 -15.38 -2.04
N ASP A 32 0.62 -15.42 -2.89
CA ASP A 32 0.68 -15.94 -4.25
C ASP A 32 1.38 -14.98 -5.25
N GLY A 33 1.89 -13.83 -4.77
CA GLY A 33 2.55 -12.82 -5.57
C GLY A 33 1.60 -11.87 -6.31
N SER A 34 0.28 -12.09 -6.23
CA SER A 34 -0.74 -11.31 -6.91
C SER A 34 -1.13 -10.05 -6.11
N PHE A 35 -1.69 -9.03 -6.75
CA PHE A 35 -2.19 -7.85 -6.03
C PHE A 35 -3.65 -7.98 -5.62
N MET A 36 -3.95 -7.52 -4.40
CA MET A 36 -5.27 -7.06 -3.99
C MET A 36 -5.24 -5.53 -3.82
N ILE A 37 -6.31 -4.85 -4.25
CA ILE A 37 -6.33 -3.38 -4.27
C ILE A 37 -7.54 -2.86 -3.52
N ILE A 38 -7.33 -1.99 -2.52
CA ILE A 38 -8.39 -1.19 -1.89
C ILE A 38 -8.39 0.20 -2.50
N SER A 39 -9.58 0.68 -2.87
CA SER A 39 -9.77 2.01 -3.44
C SER A 39 -10.86 2.78 -2.71
N LYS A 40 -10.68 4.10 -2.58
CA LYS A 40 -11.70 5.02 -2.10
C LYS A 40 -12.84 5.22 -3.11
N THR A 41 -12.53 5.11 -4.40
CA THR A 41 -13.48 5.32 -5.51
C THR A 41 -13.37 4.21 -6.55
N LYS A 42 -14.37 4.11 -7.43
CA LYS A 42 -14.43 3.14 -8.54
C LYS A 42 -13.62 3.58 -9.77
N ASN A 43 -12.47 4.21 -9.57
CA ASN A 43 -11.56 4.57 -10.67
C ASN A 43 -10.59 3.41 -10.93
N SER A 44 -10.48 2.96 -12.18
CA SER A 44 -9.63 1.84 -12.60
C SER A 44 -8.25 2.25 -13.10
N PHE A 45 -8.00 3.53 -13.36
CA PHE A 45 -6.74 4.00 -13.94
C PHE A 45 -5.52 3.59 -13.11
N VAL A 46 -5.50 3.95 -11.82
CA VAL A 46 -4.38 3.62 -10.92
C VAL A 46 -4.22 2.11 -10.76
N PRO A 47 -5.28 1.33 -10.42
CA PRO A 47 -5.20 -0.13 -10.38
C PRO A 47 -4.64 -0.76 -11.66
N SER A 48 -5.15 -0.37 -12.84
CA SER A 48 -4.70 -0.92 -14.12
C SER A 48 -3.23 -0.63 -14.39
N ARG A 49 -2.73 0.57 -14.05
CA ARG A 49 -1.31 0.90 -14.20
C ARG A 49 -0.41 0.07 -13.29
N TRP A 50 -0.85 -0.23 -12.07
CA TRP A 50 -0.09 -1.08 -11.15
C TRP A 50 -0.08 -2.54 -11.55
N LEU A 51 -1.19 -3.06 -12.08
CA LEU A 51 -1.26 -4.43 -12.62
C LEU A 51 -0.35 -4.58 -13.84
N LEU A 52 -0.43 -3.64 -14.79
CA LEU A 52 0.47 -3.60 -15.95
C LEU A 52 1.95 -3.57 -15.53
N SER A 53 2.30 -2.71 -14.56
CA SER A 53 3.67 -2.63 -14.03
C SER A 53 4.13 -3.91 -13.33
N ALA A 54 3.19 -4.74 -12.86
CA ALA A 54 3.49 -6.02 -12.22
C ALA A 54 3.56 -7.19 -13.20
N GLY A 55 3.19 -6.98 -14.47
CA GLY A 55 2.96 -8.05 -15.45
C GLY A 55 1.74 -8.91 -15.10
N ASP A 56 0.70 -8.30 -14.53
CA ASP A 56 -0.56 -8.96 -14.14
C ASP A 56 -1.66 -8.61 -15.15
N ASP A 57 -2.15 -9.61 -15.88
CA ASP A 57 -3.12 -9.44 -16.97
C ASP A 57 -4.58 -9.31 -16.49
N ARG A 58 -4.84 -9.48 -15.19
CA ARG A 58 -6.18 -9.30 -14.63
C ARG A 58 -6.64 -7.86 -14.80
N LYS A 59 -7.95 -7.65 -14.99
CA LYS A 59 -8.52 -6.29 -15.07
C LYS A 59 -8.67 -5.71 -13.66
N ALA A 60 -8.57 -4.38 -13.56
CA ALA A 60 -8.75 -3.65 -12.29
C ALA A 60 -10.00 -4.10 -11.51
N LYS A 61 -11.14 -4.30 -12.19
CA LYS A 61 -12.41 -4.71 -11.57
C LYS A 61 -12.37 -6.07 -10.86
N GLU A 62 -11.41 -6.93 -11.19
CA GLU A 62 -11.27 -8.28 -10.63
C GLU A 62 -10.51 -8.26 -9.30
N VAL A 63 -9.64 -7.27 -9.09
CA VAL A 63 -8.76 -7.16 -7.91
C VAL A 63 -9.06 -5.96 -7.02
N GLN A 64 -9.82 -4.99 -7.54
CA GLN A 64 -10.16 -3.75 -6.85
C GLN A 64 -11.42 -3.90 -6.01
N LYS A 65 -11.28 -3.63 -4.71
CA LYS A 65 -12.37 -3.48 -3.77
C LYS A 65 -12.57 -2.00 -3.43
N VAL A 66 -13.74 -1.46 -3.75
CA VAL A 66 -14.12 -0.10 -3.32
C VAL A 66 -14.50 -0.13 -1.85
N CYS A 67 -13.84 0.68 -1.04
CA CYS A 67 -14.12 0.77 0.38
C CYS A 67 -15.32 1.68 0.66
N VAL A 68 -16.45 1.06 1.04
CA VAL A 68 -17.68 1.78 1.41
C VAL A 68 -17.76 2.10 2.91
N LYS A 69 -16.87 1.52 3.73
CA LYS A 69 -16.81 1.70 5.18
C LYS A 69 -15.84 2.80 5.60
N ALA A 70 -15.85 3.16 6.87
CA ALA A 70 -14.91 4.13 7.44
C ALA A 70 -13.43 3.67 7.38
N ALA A 71 -13.22 2.35 7.50
CA ALA A 71 -11.96 1.67 7.22
C ALA A 71 -12.22 0.35 6.51
N CYS A 72 -11.27 -0.10 5.69
CA CYS A 72 -11.28 -1.42 5.08
C CYS A 72 -9.97 -2.14 5.36
N TYR A 73 -10.03 -3.47 5.36
CA TYR A 73 -8.93 -4.33 5.72
C TYR A 73 -8.56 -5.22 4.55
N LEU A 74 -7.26 -5.45 4.38
CA LEU A 74 -6.72 -6.44 3.47
C LEU A 74 -5.59 -7.22 4.17
N PRO A 75 -5.37 -8.48 3.79
CA PRO A 75 -4.16 -9.21 4.18
C PRO A 75 -2.95 -8.70 3.39
N ILE A 76 -1.79 -8.65 4.04
CA ILE A 76 -0.49 -8.43 3.41
C ILE A 76 0.52 -9.38 4.08
N LYS A 77 0.98 -10.38 3.33
CA LYS A 77 1.79 -11.49 3.88
C LYS A 77 1.10 -12.12 5.11
N ASP A 78 1.77 -12.11 6.25
CA ASP A 78 1.33 -12.60 7.56
C ASP A 78 0.60 -11.54 8.40
N LYS A 79 0.35 -10.34 7.85
CA LYS A 79 -0.22 -9.19 8.58
C LYS A 79 -1.56 -8.73 8.04
N ARG A 80 -2.29 -8.02 8.90
CA ARG A 80 -3.53 -7.34 8.58
C ARG A 80 -3.30 -5.83 8.43
N LEU A 81 -3.59 -5.31 7.25
CA LEU A 81 -3.50 -3.89 6.93
C LEU A 81 -4.88 -3.23 6.98
N ALA A 82 -5.00 -2.13 7.72
CA ALA A 82 -6.16 -1.25 7.70
C ALA A 82 -5.90 0.00 6.84
N VAL A 83 -6.82 0.32 5.94
CA VAL A 83 -6.86 1.60 5.23
C VAL A 83 -8.02 2.43 5.77
N VAL A 84 -7.70 3.54 6.44
CA VAL A 84 -8.67 4.36 7.16
C VAL A 84 -9.00 5.62 6.37
N TYR A 85 -10.27 5.76 6.00
CA TYR A 85 -10.79 6.89 5.23
C TYR A 85 -11.56 7.92 6.06
N LYS A 86 -12.00 7.56 7.28
CA LYS A 86 -12.67 8.47 8.22
C LYS A 86 -12.03 8.38 9.61
N SER A 87 -11.87 9.51 10.27
CA SER A 87 -11.19 9.59 11.57
C SER A 87 -11.88 8.79 12.69
N SER A 88 -13.19 8.53 12.56
CA SER A 88 -13.96 7.72 13.52
C SER A 88 -13.50 6.26 13.61
N ALA A 89 -12.84 5.72 12.57
CA ALA A 89 -12.37 4.33 12.55
C ALA A 89 -10.91 4.16 12.97
N ILE A 90 -10.20 5.25 13.33
CA ILE A 90 -8.77 5.17 13.66
C ILE A 90 -8.55 4.29 14.90
N ALA A 91 -9.25 4.54 16.00
CA ALA A 91 -9.06 3.81 17.25
C ALA A 91 -9.28 2.29 17.07
N GLU A 92 -10.37 1.91 16.41
CA GLU A 92 -10.68 0.51 16.12
C GLU A 92 -9.61 -0.13 15.20
N ALA A 93 -9.16 0.59 14.16
CA ALA A 93 -8.14 0.10 13.26
C ALA A 93 -6.81 -0.16 13.98
N CYS A 94 -6.43 0.70 14.92
CA CYS A 94 -5.18 0.54 15.69
C CYS A 94 -5.21 -0.64 16.65
N ILE A 95 -6.39 -1.08 17.09
CA ILE A 95 -6.55 -2.28 17.92
C ILE A 95 -6.58 -3.54 17.05
N LYS A 96 -7.27 -3.48 15.90
CA LYS A 96 -7.58 -4.67 15.09
C LYS A 96 -6.59 -4.99 13.99
N ALA A 97 -5.65 -4.10 13.67
CA ALA A 97 -4.72 -4.28 12.58
C ALA A 97 -3.28 -4.18 13.07
N ASP A 98 -2.43 -5.03 12.48
CA ASP A 98 -0.98 -4.95 12.69
C ASP A 98 -0.41 -3.67 12.06
N MET A 99 -1.17 -3.06 11.14
CA MET A 99 -0.72 -1.93 10.34
C MET A 99 -1.86 -1.01 9.95
N VAL A 100 -1.60 0.30 10.01
CA VAL A 100 -2.59 1.33 9.66
C VAL A 100 -2.04 2.28 8.60
N ILE A 101 -2.89 2.59 7.62
CA ILE A 101 -2.72 3.64 6.62
C ILE A 101 -3.81 4.69 6.84
N LEU A 102 -3.41 5.93 7.10
CA LEU A 102 -4.34 7.05 7.27
C LEU A 102 -4.47 7.83 5.96
N ALA A 103 -5.53 7.50 5.20
CA ALA A 103 -5.94 8.22 3.98
C ALA A 103 -6.77 9.49 4.28
N THR A 104 -7.08 9.71 5.56
CA THR A 104 -7.73 10.92 6.07
C THR A 104 -6.72 11.85 6.74
N ARG A 105 -7.06 13.13 6.82
CA ARG A 105 -6.34 14.05 7.70
C ARG A 105 -6.81 13.82 9.13
N ASN A 106 -5.85 13.84 10.04
CA ASN A 106 -6.13 13.79 11.46
C ASN A 106 -5.17 14.73 12.19
N LYS A 107 -5.65 15.37 13.26
CA LYS A 107 -4.89 16.28 14.12
C LYS A 107 -4.54 15.65 15.48
N LYS A 108 -5.25 14.59 15.87
CA LYS A 108 -5.00 13.89 17.13
C LYS A 108 -3.83 12.94 16.99
N THR A 109 -3.05 12.79 18.04
CA THR A 109 -2.00 11.80 18.12
C THR A 109 -2.57 10.46 18.58
N PHE A 110 -1.99 9.37 18.10
CA PHE A 110 -2.50 8.03 18.36
C PHE A 110 -1.33 7.05 18.42
N SER A 111 -1.31 6.22 19.47
CA SER A 111 -0.40 5.08 19.54
C SER A 111 -0.93 3.98 18.62
N CYS A 112 -0.40 3.92 17.40
CA CYS A 112 -0.80 2.96 16.36
C CYS A 112 0.42 2.50 15.58
N PRO A 113 0.46 1.23 15.11
CA PRO A 113 1.44 0.79 14.14
C PRO A 113 1.13 1.44 12.77
N LEU A 114 1.61 2.66 12.57
CA LEU A 114 1.32 3.50 11.41
C LEU A 114 2.43 3.40 10.37
N VAL A 115 2.05 3.13 9.11
CA VAL A 115 2.99 3.00 7.98
C VAL A 115 2.90 4.13 6.98
N PHE A 116 1.72 4.74 6.88
CA PHE A 116 1.51 5.90 6.04
C PHE A 116 0.51 6.87 6.64
N HIS A 117 0.85 8.15 6.57
CA HIS A 117 -0.05 9.27 6.80
C HIS A 117 -0.07 10.15 5.55
N ARG A 118 -1.25 10.62 5.12
CA ARG A 118 -1.41 11.45 3.91
C ARG A 118 -0.44 12.64 3.77
N LYS A 119 0.07 13.19 4.88
CA LYS A 119 1.06 14.29 4.84
C LYS A 119 2.48 13.85 4.43
N MET A 120 2.76 12.56 4.34
CA MET A 120 4.08 12.02 3.99
C MET A 120 4.40 12.06 2.49
N SER A 121 3.41 12.39 1.67
CA SER A 121 3.54 12.35 0.22
C SER A 121 2.93 13.59 -0.43
N LYS A 122 3.55 14.04 -1.52
CA LYS A 122 3.05 15.12 -2.36
C LYS A 122 1.95 14.61 -3.29
N PRO A 123 1.05 15.49 -3.77
CA PRO A 123 0.11 15.11 -4.82
C PRO A 123 0.83 14.50 -6.03
N GLY A 124 0.31 13.38 -6.55
CA GLY A 124 0.87 12.70 -7.72
C GLY A 124 1.98 11.68 -7.42
N GLU A 125 2.51 11.65 -6.21
CA GLU A 125 3.51 10.65 -5.83
C GLU A 125 2.90 9.26 -5.63
N THR A 126 3.73 8.24 -5.79
CA THR A 126 3.43 6.85 -5.42
C THR A 126 4.54 6.36 -4.52
N LEU A 127 4.15 5.74 -3.43
CA LEU A 127 5.04 5.20 -2.41
C LEU A 127 5.11 3.69 -2.55
N PHE A 128 6.30 3.15 -2.31
CA PHE A 128 6.56 1.73 -2.42
C PHE A 128 7.27 1.20 -1.17
N TYR A 129 6.77 0.08 -0.67
CA TYR A 129 7.29 -0.57 0.53
C TYR A 129 7.54 -2.07 0.29
N GLU A 130 8.61 -2.56 0.91
CA GLU A 130 8.97 -3.96 1.03
C GLU A 130 8.65 -4.43 2.46
N PHE A 131 8.13 -5.64 2.56
CA PHE A 131 7.80 -6.31 3.81
C PHE A 131 8.68 -7.54 3.98
N LYS A 132 9.18 -7.77 5.19
CA LYS A 132 9.81 -9.06 5.53
C LYS A 132 8.90 -9.77 6.50
N ILE A 133 8.61 -11.05 6.23
CA ILE A 133 7.83 -11.90 7.15
C ILE A 133 8.52 -11.90 8.51
N GLY A 134 7.75 -11.75 9.59
CA GLY A 134 8.28 -11.61 10.95
C GLY A 134 8.90 -10.24 11.29
N SER A 135 8.91 -9.26 10.38
CA SER A 135 9.30 -7.87 10.69
C SER A 135 8.08 -7.01 11.01
N ASP A 136 8.16 -6.19 12.05
CA ASP A 136 7.12 -5.22 12.39
C ASP A 136 7.12 -3.96 11.55
N VAL A 137 8.22 -3.71 10.82
CA VAL A 137 8.41 -2.47 10.10
C VAL A 137 8.67 -2.76 8.63
N PRO A 138 7.85 -2.21 7.71
CA PRO A 138 8.18 -2.26 6.30
C PRO A 138 9.32 -1.33 5.96
N THR A 139 10.09 -1.74 4.97
CA THR A 139 11.17 -0.93 4.39
C THR A 139 10.59 -0.08 3.27
N HIS A 140 10.54 1.23 3.47
CA HIS A 140 10.21 2.17 2.41
C HIS A 140 11.38 2.27 1.43
N TYR A 141 11.14 2.07 0.14
CA TYR A 141 12.22 2.00 -0.85
C TYR A 141 12.12 3.04 -1.98
N ALA A 142 10.94 3.60 -2.28
CA ALA A 142 10.79 4.64 -3.30
C ALA A 142 9.52 5.51 -3.12
N GLY A 143 9.59 6.76 -3.60
CA GLY A 143 8.55 7.78 -3.45
C GLY A 143 8.67 8.57 -2.14
N GLY A 144 7.92 9.67 -1.98
CA GLY A 144 7.77 10.36 -0.69
C GLY A 144 9.03 10.89 0.00
N LEU A 145 8.83 11.42 1.21
CA LEU A 145 9.91 11.83 2.10
C LEU A 145 10.54 10.60 2.76
N LYS A 146 11.82 10.33 2.51
CA LYS A 146 12.60 9.27 3.19
C LYS A 146 12.77 9.63 4.67
N ASN A 147 11.80 9.29 5.52
CA ASN A 147 11.95 9.48 6.96
C ASN A 147 12.33 8.14 7.61
N LYS A 148 13.51 8.10 8.24
CA LYS A 148 14.07 6.88 8.90
C LYS A 148 13.36 6.50 10.21
N LYS A 149 12.48 7.37 10.72
CA LYS A 149 11.75 7.15 11.96
C LYS A 149 10.42 6.47 11.63
N ARG A 150 10.08 5.38 12.34
CA ARG A 150 8.67 4.96 12.47
C ARG A 150 7.87 6.23 12.76
N ILE A 151 6.92 6.58 11.92
CA ILE A 151 6.05 7.72 12.20
C ILE A 151 4.98 7.18 13.13
N TRP A 152 5.39 6.91 14.37
CA TRP A 152 4.46 7.00 15.48
C TRP A 152 4.01 8.45 15.50
N LEU A 153 2.72 8.69 15.27
CA LEU A 153 2.14 9.99 15.60
C LEU A 153 2.00 10.01 17.12
N ASN A 154 3.14 10.23 17.81
CA ASN A 154 3.12 10.67 19.21
C ASN A 154 2.51 12.06 19.30
#